data_AF-A0A949GFL9-F1
#
_entry.id   AF-A0A949GFL9-F1
#
_cell.length_a   1.000
_cell.length_b   1.000
_cell.length_c   1.000
_cell.angle_alpha   90.00
_cell.angle_beta   90.00
_cell.angle_gamma   90.00
#
_symmetry.space_group_name_H-M   'P 1'
#
loop_
_entity.id
_entity.type
_entity.pdbx_description
1 polymer ?
#
loop_
_entity_poly.entity_id
_entity_poly.type
_entity_poly.pdbx_seq_one_letter_code
_entity_poly.pdbx_strand_id
1 'polypeptide(L)'
;AMLRTERAIDSAEIVVMMIDASVPITEQDLRIITMVEQSGKALVIGMNKWDLVDEDRRVVLDKEIDRNFDQVEWAERVNLAAKTGWHKDRLPIALERALESWEKRIPTAKLNAFLGTMVGSTPPPVRGGKQPKILFATQAGIEPPKFVIFATDFLEASYRRFIERRLREEFGFPGTPVQVAVRVRDRE
;
A
#
# COMPACT_ATOMS: atom_id res chain seq x y z
N ALA A 1 3.20 12.32 23.12
CA ALA A 1 3.97 11.82 21.96
C ALA A 1 3.07 11.63 20.74
N MET A 2 1.98 10.84 20.83
CA MET A 2 1.08 10.54 19.70
C MET A 2 0.53 11.75 18.96
N LEU A 3 0.07 12.80 19.66
CA LEU A 3 -0.46 14.00 19.00
C LEU A 3 0.59 14.75 18.13
N ARG A 4 1.89 14.65 18.47
CA ARG A 4 2.96 15.20 17.63
C ARG A 4 3.19 14.32 16.40
N THR A 5 3.11 13.01 16.56
CA THR A 5 3.22 12.04 15.47
C THR A 5 2.06 12.19 14.47
N GLU A 6 0.82 12.29 14.94
CA GLU A 6 -0.36 12.53 14.08
C GLU A 6 -0.20 13.78 13.23
N ARG A 7 0.15 14.91 13.85
CA ARG A 7 0.37 16.17 13.12
C ARG A 7 1.49 16.05 12.09
N ALA A 8 2.56 15.33 12.41
CA ALA A 8 3.66 15.11 11.47
C ALA A 8 3.20 14.29 10.26
N ILE A 9 2.45 13.21 10.50
CA ILE A 9 1.87 12.36 9.44
C ILE A 9 0.93 13.18 8.56
N ASP A 10 0.01 13.95 9.16
CA ASP A 10 -0.97 14.75 8.42
C ASP A 10 -0.31 15.75 7.47
N SER A 11 0.79 16.37 7.92
CA SER A 11 1.55 17.37 7.16
C SER A 11 2.50 16.79 6.10
N ALA A 12 2.75 15.49 6.12
CA ALA A 12 3.70 14.83 5.23
C ALA A 12 3.03 14.32 3.96
N GLU A 13 3.77 14.24 2.86
CA GLU A 13 3.39 13.45 1.67
C GLU A 13 3.89 12.00 1.83
N ILE A 14 5.11 11.87 2.36
CA ILE A 14 5.81 10.62 2.62
C ILE A 14 6.30 10.54 4.06
N VAL A 15 6.14 9.37 4.67
CA VAL A 15 6.61 9.07 6.01
C VAL A 15 7.70 8.00 5.96
N VAL A 16 8.80 8.26 6.65
CA VAL A 16 9.86 7.26 6.89
C VAL A 16 9.68 6.67 8.27
N MET A 17 9.25 5.42 8.34
CA MET A 17 9.15 4.69 9.60
C MET A 17 10.48 4.02 9.90
N MET A 18 11.23 4.56 10.86
CA MET A 18 12.51 3.99 11.29
C MET A 18 12.27 2.96 12.40
N ILE A 19 12.64 1.70 12.13
CA ILE A 19 12.51 0.58 13.06
C ILE A 19 13.90 0.07 13.42
N ASP A 20 14.11 -0.23 14.69
CA ASP A 20 15.34 -0.88 15.14
C ASP A 20 15.28 -2.38 14.82
N ALA A 21 16.07 -2.82 13.83
CA ALA A 21 16.07 -4.20 13.36
C ALA A 21 16.70 -5.18 14.37
N SER A 22 17.50 -4.66 15.32
CA SER A 22 18.22 -5.48 16.30
C SER A 22 17.34 -6.01 17.44
N VAL A 23 16.12 -5.46 17.59
CA VAL A 23 15.16 -5.85 18.63
C VAL A 23 13.83 -6.27 17.99
N PRO A 24 12.95 -6.99 18.72
CA PRO A 24 11.63 -7.35 18.22
C PRO A 24 10.79 -6.12 17.85
N ILE A 25 10.05 -6.21 16.75
CA ILE A 25 9.11 -5.16 16.33
C ILE A 25 8.05 -4.95 17.43
N THR A 26 7.87 -3.70 17.84
CA THR A 26 6.98 -3.36 18.96
C THR A 26 5.55 -3.07 18.50
N GLU A 27 4.57 -3.20 19.40
CA GLU A 27 3.19 -2.80 19.12
C GLU A 27 3.07 -1.32 18.75
N GLN A 28 3.95 -0.48 19.30
CA GLN A 28 3.98 0.94 18.97
C GLN A 28 4.41 1.17 17.51
N ASP A 29 5.37 0.38 17.00
CA ASP A 29 5.79 0.47 15.59
C ASP A 29 4.62 0.14 14.66
N LEU A 30 3.91 -0.95 14.95
CA LEU A 30 2.74 -1.38 14.18
C LEU A 30 1.63 -0.35 14.21
N ARG A 31 1.37 0.24 15.38
CA ARG A 31 0.35 1.29 15.52
C ARG A 31 0.68 2.51 14.66
N ILE A 32 1.93 2.95 14.63
CA ILE A 32 2.34 4.11 13.81
C ILE A 32 2.22 3.76 12.32
N ILE A 33 2.66 2.57 11.91
CA ILE A 33 2.49 2.09 10.52
C ILE A 33 1.02 2.15 10.08
N THR A 34 0.11 1.61 10.90
CA THR A 34 -1.33 1.65 10.62
C THR A 34 -1.85 3.08 10.52
N MET A 35 -1.37 4.01 11.36
CA MET A 35 -1.76 5.42 11.29
C MET A 35 -1.31 6.07 9.96
N VAL A 36 -0.10 5.78 9.49
CA VAL A 36 0.40 6.28 8.21
C VAL A 36 -0.43 5.75 7.05
N GLU A 37 -0.70 4.44 7.03
CA GLU A 37 -1.52 3.80 6.02
C GLU A 37 -2.93 4.41 5.95
N GLN A 38 -3.59 4.56 7.11
CA GLN A 38 -4.93 5.14 7.20
C GLN A 38 -4.97 6.61 6.75
N SER A 39 -3.88 7.33 6.95
CA SER A 39 -3.73 8.72 6.50
C SER A 39 -3.50 8.83 4.99
N GLY A 40 -3.31 7.70 4.29
CA GLY A 40 -3.10 7.66 2.85
C GLY A 40 -1.76 8.24 2.39
N LYS A 41 -0.77 8.30 3.28
CA LYS A 41 0.57 8.82 2.96
C LYS A 41 1.45 7.73 2.38
N ALA A 42 2.42 8.11 1.56
CA ALA A 42 3.46 7.19 1.13
C ALA A 42 4.26 6.72 2.36
N LEU A 43 4.71 5.46 2.35
CA LEU A 43 5.41 4.84 3.47
C LEU A 43 6.66 4.12 2.97
N VAL A 44 7.79 4.47 3.59
CA VAL A 44 9.05 3.73 3.49
C VAL A 44 9.47 3.29 4.89
N ILE A 45 9.79 2.01 5.04
CA ILE A 45 10.23 1.42 6.30
C ILE A 45 11.75 1.30 6.28
N GLY A 46 12.41 2.08 7.14
CA GLY A 46 13.86 2.02 7.33
C GLY A 46 14.22 1.08 8.48
N MET A 47 14.73 -0.10 8.16
CA MET A 47 15.24 -1.07 9.14
C MET A 47 16.66 -0.67 9.56
N ASN A 48 16.76 0.11 10.64
CA ASN A 48 18.00 0.68 11.14
C ASN A 48 18.77 -0.28 12.05
N LYS A 49 20.03 0.06 12.33
CA LYS A 49 20.97 -0.73 13.13
C LYS A 49 21.24 -2.11 12.52
N TRP A 50 21.25 -2.18 11.20
CA TRP A 50 21.51 -3.43 10.48
C TRP A 50 22.92 -4.00 10.78
N ASP A 51 23.84 -3.17 11.25
CA ASP A 51 25.16 -3.56 11.75
C ASP A 51 25.11 -4.44 13.03
N LEU A 52 23.97 -4.47 13.73
CA LEU A 52 23.74 -5.27 14.93
C LEU A 52 22.88 -6.52 14.67
N VAL A 53 22.46 -6.75 13.41
CA VAL A 53 21.61 -7.89 13.05
C VAL A 53 22.50 -9.06 12.64
N ASP A 54 22.55 -10.09 13.49
CA ASP A 54 23.18 -11.37 13.18
C ASP A 54 22.23 -12.31 12.43
N GLU A 55 22.71 -13.51 12.09
CA GLU A 55 21.94 -14.50 11.31
C GLU A 55 20.69 -15.00 12.06
N ASP A 56 20.82 -15.26 13.36
CA ASP A 56 19.70 -15.68 14.21
C ASP A 56 18.63 -14.59 14.31
N ARG A 57 19.03 -13.33 14.55
CA ARG A 57 18.10 -12.20 14.58
C ARG A 57 17.43 -12.02 13.23
N ARG A 58 18.15 -12.17 12.13
CA ARG A 58 17.60 -12.03 10.77
C ARG A 58 16.47 -13.03 10.51
N VAL A 59 16.65 -14.30 10.86
CA VAL A 59 15.61 -15.34 10.69
C VAL A 59 14.35 -15.01 11.49
N VAL A 60 14.51 -14.48 12.71
CA VAL A 60 13.37 -14.08 13.54
C VAL A 60 12.70 -12.83 12.96
N LEU A 61 13.48 -11.84 12.53
CA LEU A 61 12.99 -10.60 11.96
C LEU A 61 12.18 -10.83 10.68
N ASP A 62 12.64 -11.72 9.80
CA ASP A 62 11.91 -12.06 8.57
C ASP A 62 10.51 -12.63 8.90
N LYS A 63 10.40 -13.50 9.92
CA LYS A 63 9.11 -14.02 10.40
C LYS A 63 8.24 -12.93 11.06
N GLU A 64 8.84 -12.00 11.79
CA GLU A 64 8.11 -10.87 12.37
C GLU A 64 7.54 -9.96 11.29
N ILE A 65 8.30 -9.70 10.21
CA ILE A 65 7.84 -8.92 9.07
C ILE A 65 6.67 -9.63 8.38
N ASP A 66 6.83 -10.91 8.02
CA ASP A 66 5.79 -11.68 7.32
C ASP A 66 4.48 -11.72 8.12
N ARG A 67 4.57 -11.76 9.45
CA ARG A 67 3.39 -11.78 10.32
C ARG A 67 2.76 -10.40 10.51
N ASN A 68 3.57 -9.36 10.67
CA ASN A 68 3.09 -8.08 11.18
C ASN A 68 2.86 -7.02 10.09
N PHE A 69 3.46 -7.18 8.90
CA PHE A 69 3.44 -6.17 7.83
C PHE A 69 2.51 -6.51 6.66
N ASP A 70 1.63 -7.52 6.79
CA ASP A 70 0.65 -7.93 5.74
C ASP A 70 -0.15 -6.74 5.16
N GLN A 71 -0.59 -5.81 6.02
CA GLN A 71 -1.33 -4.61 5.59
C GLN A 71 -0.49 -3.59 4.78
N VAL A 72 0.84 -3.63 4.93
CA VAL A 72 1.79 -2.70 4.29
C VAL A 72 2.86 -3.43 3.47
N GLU A 73 2.55 -4.60 2.90
CA GLU A 73 3.46 -5.31 1.99
C GLU A 73 3.92 -4.45 0.81
N TRP A 74 3.11 -3.46 0.44
CA TRP A 74 3.40 -2.49 -0.60
C TRP A 74 4.44 -1.44 -0.21
N ALA A 75 4.74 -1.26 1.08
CA ALA A 75 5.71 -0.28 1.55
C ALA A 75 7.14 -0.71 1.17
N GLU A 76 7.95 0.23 0.70
CA GLU A 76 9.36 -0.08 0.42
C GLU A 76 10.14 -0.24 1.72
N ARG A 77 11.00 -1.27 1.77
CA ARG A 77 11.85 -1.56 2.93
C ARG A 77 13.30 -1.30 2.59
N VAL A 78 13.97 -0.53 3.44
CA VAL A 78 15.40 -0.21 3.29
C VAL A 78 16.13 -0.64 4.55
N ASN A 79 17.04 -1.60 4.42
CA ASN A 79 17.94 -1.98 5.51
C ASN A 79 19.14 -1.03 5.51
N LEU A 80 19.40 -0.39 6.64
CA LEU A 80 20.49 0.58 6.79
C LEU A 80 21.11 0.57 8.18
N ALA A 81 22.30 1.12 8.30
CA ALA A 81 22.93 1.38 9.59
C ALA A 81 23.37 2.84 9.64
N ALA A 82 22.56 3.69 10.27
CA ALA A 82 22.81 5.13 10.31
C ALA A 82 24.16 5.48 10.96
N LYS A 83 24.61 4.67 11.93
CA LYS A 83 25.89 4.87 12.64
C LYS A 83 27.10 4.65 11.75
N THR A 84 27.09 3.61 10.92
CA THR A 84 28.20 3.28 10.01
C THR A 84 28.06 3.95 8.65
N GLY A 85 26.86 4.42 8.31
CA GLY A 85 26.50 4.95 7.00
C GLY A 85 26.20 3.87 5.96
N TRP A 86 26.17 2.60 6.33
CA TRP A 86 25.88 1.51 5.40
C TRP A 86 24.47 1.65 4.81
N HIS A 87 24.39 1.62 3.48
CA HIS A 87 23.15 1.70 2.67
C HIS A 87 22.26 2.93 2.90
N LYS A 88 22.78 4.00 3.51
CA LYS A 88 22.01 5.24 3.69
C LYS A 88 21.57 5.88 2.36
N ASP A 89 22.33 5.65 1.31
CA ASP A 89 22.11 6.11 -0.07
C ASP A 89 20.90 5.46 -0.74
N ARG A 90 20.46 4.29 -0.25
CA ARG A 90 19.26 3.60 -0.75
C ARG A 90 17.96 4.25 -0.28
N LEU A 91 18.00 4.97 0.84
CA LEU A 91 16.81 5.57 1.42
C LEU A 91 16.22 6.66 0.50
N PRO A 92 16.98 7.67 0.02
CA PRO A 92 16.47 8.65 -0.94
C PRO A 92 15.82 8.03 -2.18
N ILE A 93 16.42 6.98 -2.75
CA ILE A 93 15.89 6.29 -3.94
C ILE A 93 14.53 5.66 -3.65
N ALA A 94 14.36 5.01 -2.49
CA ALA A 94 13.08 4.45 -2.08
C ALA A 94 12.03 5.55 -1.84
N LEU A 95 12.43 6.70 -1.30
CA LEU A 95 11.52 7.84 -1.09
C LEU A 95 11.03 8.42 -2.41
N GLU A 96 11.93 8.63 -3.37
CA GLU A 96 11.59 9.12 -4.71
C GLU A 96 10.58 8.18 -5.39
N ARG A 97 10.85 6.87 -5.41
CA ARG A 97 9.95 5.87 -6.01
C ARG A 97 8.59 5.82 -5.32
N ALA A 98 8.57 5.93 -3.99
CA ALA A 98 7.35 5.96 -3.21
C ALA A 98 6.52 7.20 -3.53
N LEU A 99 7.14 8.39 -3.61
CA LEU A 99 6.48 9.65 -3.93
C LEU A 99 5.98 9.69 -5.39
N GLU A 100 6.79 9.25 -6.34
CA GLU A 100 6.37 9.11 -7.75
C GLU A 100 5.15 8.18 -7.89
N SER A 101 5.13 7.10 -7.10
CA SER A 101 4.00 6.17 -7.06
C SER A 101 2.77 6.78 -6.39
N TRP A 102 2.98 7.64 -5.40
CA TRP A 102 1.92 8.34 -4.68
C TRP A 102 1.19 9.21 -5.68
N GLU A 103 1.89 10.10 -6.38
CA GLU A 103 1.35 11.06 -7.37
C GLU A 103 0.91 10.44 -8.71
N LYS A 104 1.03 9.12 -8.85
CA LYS A 104 0.88 8.44 -10.15
C LYS A 104 -0.52 8.49 -10.69
N ARG A 105 -0.68 9.06 -11.89
CA ARG A 105 -1.93 9.08 -12.66
C ARG A 105 -1.98 7.98 -13.72
N ILE A 106 -3.03 7.16 -13.67
CA ILE A 106 -3.38 6.14 -14.66
C ILE A 106 -4.49 6.69 -15.57
N PRO A 107 -4.26 6.75 -16.90
CA PRO A 107 -5.30 7.17 -17.84
C PRO A 107 -6.55 6.30 -17.73
N THR A 108 -7.74 6.94 -17.70
CA THR A 108 -9.03 6.25 -17.56
C THR A 108 -9.24 5.18 -18.63
N ALA A 109 -8.83 5.45 -19.88
CA ALA A 109 -8.91 4.46 -20.96
C ALA A 109 -8.06 3.20 -20.68
N LYS A 110 -6.81 3.39 -20.21
CA LYS A 110 -5.91 2.29 -19.86
C LYS A 110 -6.48 1.47 -18.69
N LEU A 111 -7.00 2.15 -17.66
CA LEU A 111 -7.64 1.50 -16.51
C LEU A 111 -8.82 0.63 -16.93
N ASN A 112 -9.74 1.15 -17.74
CA ASN A 112 -10.93 0.40 -18.15
C ASN A 112 -10.59 -0.76 -19.09
N ALA A 113 -9.61 -0.60 -19.98
CA ALA A 113 -9.12 -1.70 -20.81
C ALA A 113 -8.57 -2.85 -19.94
N PHE A 114 -7.72 -2.52 -18.97
CA PHE A 114 -7.19 -3.48 -17.99
C PHE A 114 -8.29 -4.18 -17.19
N LEU A 115 -9.25 -3.43 -16.63
CA LEU A 115 -10.36 -4.01 -15.87
C LEU A 115 -11.22 -4.92 -16.74
N GLY A 116 -11.45 -4.57 -18.01
CA GLY A 116 -12.17 -5.42 -18.95
C GLY A 116 -11.50 -6.77 -19.16
N THR A 117 -10.18 -6.78 -19.40
CA THR A 117 -9.39 -8.01 -19.52
C THR A 117 -9.44 -8.83 -18.23
N MET A 118 -9.23 -8.19 -17.08
CA MET A 118 -9.22 -8.86 -15.78
C MET A 118 -10.58 -9.49 -15.43
N VAL A 119 -11.68 -8.77 -15.65
CA VAL A 119 -13.04 -9.30 -15.43
C VAL A 119 -13.37 -10.43 -16.40
N GLY A 120 -12.87 -10.38 -17.63
CA GLY A 120 -13.03 -11.44 -18.62
C GLY A 120 -12.37 -12.75 -18.19
N SER A 121 -11.18 -12.68 -17.55
CA SER A 121 -10.47 -13.85 -17.03
C SER A 121 -10.98 -14.31 -15.67
N THR A 122 -11.37 -13.39 -14.79
CA THR A 122 -11.83 -13.69 -13.43
C THR A 122 -13.03 -12.81 -13.10
N PRO A 123 -14.25 -13.25 -13.46
CA PRO A 123 -15.46 -12.48 -13.22
C PRO A 123 -15.79 -12.32 -11.73
N PRO A 124 -16.52 -11.26 -11.33
CA PRO A 124 -17.08 -11.15 -9.99
C PRO A 124 -17.94 -12.36 -9.63
N PRO A 125 -17.87 -12.89 -8.40
CA PRO A 125 -18.71 -14.01 -7.98
C PRO A 125 -20.19 -13.63 -8.01
N VAL A 126 -21.05 -14.61 -8.32
CA VAL A 126 -22.50 -14.43 -8.34
C VAL A 126 -23.04 -14.44 -6.91
N ARG A 127 -23.83 -13.43 -6.54
CA ARG A 127 -24.55 -13.39 -5.27
C ARG A 127 -26.00 -12.98 -5.51
N GLY A 128 -26.95 -13.65 -4.85
CA GLY A 128 -28.38 -13.34 -5.01
C GLY A 128 -28.92 -13.59 -6.42
N GLY A 129 -28.30 -14.52 -7.17
CA GLY A 129 -28.77 -14.94 -8.49
C GLY A 129 -28.35 -14.04 -9.66
N LYS A 130 -27.72 -12.88 -9.42
CA LYS A 130 -27.20 -12.00 -10.47
C LYS A 130 -25.72 -11.69 -10.27
N GLN A 131 -24.94 -11.79 -11.34
CA GLN A 131 -23.54 -11.41 -11.31
C GLN A 131 -23.40 -9.88 -11.32
N PRO A 132 -22.67 -9.26 -10.38
CA PRO A 132 -22.31 -7.85 -10.46
C PRO A 132 -21.48 -7.60 -11.71
N LYS A 133 -21.79 -6.52 -12.42
CA LYS A 133 -20.99 -6.07 -13.58
C LYS A 133 -20.24 -4.81 -13.21
N ILE A 134 -18.94 -4.78 -13.49
CA ILE A 134 -18.16 -3.55 -13.49
C ILE A 134 -18.51 -2.79 -14.78
N LEU A 135 -19.01 -1.56 -14.62
CA LEU A 135 -19.46 -0.72 -15.72
C LEU A 135 -18.34 0.20 -16.21
N PHE A 136 -17.64 0.80 -15.26
CA PHE A 136 -16.65 1.82 -15.51
C PHE A 136 -15.78 1.99 -14.26
N ALA A 137 -14.54 2.42 -14.44
CA ALA A 137 -13.73 2.91 -13.33
C ALA A 137 -12.95 4.17 -13.73
N THR A 138 -12.60 4.96 -12.74
CA THR A 138 -11.71 6.10 -12.90
C THR A 138 -10.79 6.23 -11.70
N GLN A 139 -9.66 6.89 -11.89
CA GLN A 139 -8.83 7.34 -10.78
C GLN A 139 -9.26 8.75 -10.38
N ALA A 140 -9.98 8.82 -9.26
CA ALA A 140 -10.55 10.06 -8.73
C ALA A 140 -9.52 10.95 -8.02
N GLY A 141 -8.38 10.39 -7.60
CA GLY A 141 -7.32 11.13 -6.91
C GLY A 141 -5.97 10.43 -7.03
N ILE A 142 -4.89 11.18 -6.81
CA ILE A 142 -3.50 10.74 -6.93
C ILE A 142 -2.68 11.03 -5.66
N GLU A 143 -3.30 11.38 -4.54
CA GLU A 143 -2.57 11.74 -3.31
C GLU A 143 -3.37 11.26 -2.09
N PRO A 144 -3.56 9.93 -1.92
CA PRO A 144 -2.98 8.81 -2.69
C PRO A 144 -3.79 8.39 -3.94
N PRO A 145 -3.30 7.42 -4.74
CA PRO A 145 -4.05 6.82 -5.85
C PRO A 145 -5.38 6.23 -5.39
N LYS A 146 -6.46 6.91 -5.78
CA LYS A 146 -7.83 6.56 -5.42
C LYS A 146 -8.63 6.14 -6.64
N PHE A 147 -8.93 4.86 -6.73
CA PHE A 147 -9.73 4.27 -7.79
C PHE A 147 -11.18 4.14 -7.35
N VAL A 148 -12.10 4.65 -8.17
CA VAL A 148 -13.54 4.51 -7.99
C VAL A 148 -14.08 3.60 -9.08
N ILE A 149 -14.67 2.49 -8.66
CA ILE A 149 -15.23 1.46 -9.53
C ILE A 149 -16.74 1.55 -9.45
N PHE A 150 -17.38 1.75 -10.60
CA PHE A 150 -18.82 1.77 -10.73
C PHE A 150 -19.30 0.38 -11.13
N ALA A 151 -20.19 -0.20 -10.33
CA ALA A 151 -20.74 -1.53 -10.54
C ALA A 151 -22.27 -1.53 -10.50
N THR A 152 -22.89 -2.54 -11.11
CA THR A 152 -24.35 -2.72 -11.08
C THR A 152 -24.88 -3.22 -9.75
N ASP A 153 -24.00 -3.76 -8.90
CA ASP A 153 -24.34 -4.38 -7.62
C ASP A 153 -23.09 -4.39 -6.72
N PHE A 154 -23.27 -4.79 -5.47
CA PHE A 154 -22.22 -4.90 -4.47
C PHE A 154 -21.11 -5.89 -4.90
N LEU A 155 -19.87 -5.44 -4.86
CA LEU A 155 -18.68 -6.31 -4.97
C LEU A 155 -18.21 -6.72 -3.58
N GLU A 156 -17.97 -8.00 -3.36
CA GLU A 156 -17.47 -8.51 -2.08
C GLU A 156 -16.05 -8.02 -1.76
N ALA A 157 -15.71 -7.99 -0.47
CA ALA A 157 -14.40 -7.54 -0.01
C ALA A 157 -13.24 -8.38 -0.61
N SER A 158 -13.44 -9.69 -0.79
CA SER A 158 -12.49 -10.57 -1.47
C SER A 158 -12.19 -10.13 -2.90
N TYR A 159 -13.23 -9.81 -3.67
CA TYR A 159 -13.08 -9.34 -5.05
C TYR A 159 -12.51 -7.92 -5.11
N ARG A 160 -12.84 -7.04 -4.15
CA ARG A 160 -12.19 -5.71 -4.04
C ARG A 160 -10.69 -5.82 -3.78
N ARG A 161 -10.28 -6.68 -2.84
CA ARG A 161 -8.86 -7.00 -2.59
C ARG A 161 -8.18 -7.59 -3.81
N PHE A 162 -8.88 -8.46 -4.55
CA PHE A 162 -8.38 -8.96 -5.83
C PHE A 162 -8.15 -7.83 -6.83
N ILE A 163 -9.09 -6.89 -6.99
CA ILE A 163 -8.90 -5.75 -7.90
C ILE A 163 -7.71 -4.90 -7.47
N GLU A 164 -7.59 -4.57 -6.17
CA GLU A 164 -6.45 -3.81 -5.66
C GLU A 164 -5.12 -4.51 -5.96
N ARG A 165 -5.02 -5.81 -5.66
CA ARG A 165 -3.82 -6.62 -5.95
C ARG A 165 -3.48 -6.59 -7.44
N ARG A 166 -4.48 -6.78 -8.32
CA ARG A 166 -4.28 -6.72 -9.77
C ARG A 166 -3.87 -5.33 -10.25
N LEU A 167 -4.39 -4.25 -9.67
CA LEU A 167 -3.95 -2.88 -9.96
C LEU A 167 -2.48 -2.67 -9.59
N ARG A 168 -2.04 -3.20 -8.45
CA ARG A 168 -0.64 -3.15 -8.02
C ARG A 168 0.27 -3.96 -8.94
N GLU A 169 -0.15 -5.17 -9.33
CA GLU A 169 0.60 -6.03 -10.27
C GLU A 169 0.77 -5.37 -11.66
N GLU A 170 -0.28 -4.75 -12.20
CA GLU A 170 -0.26 -4.14 -13.54
C GLU A 170 0.45 -2.78 -13.56
N PHE A 171 0.09 -1.90 -12.63
CA PHE A 171 0.53 -0.50 -12.69
C PHE A 171 1.73 -0.22 -11.80
N GLY A 172 1.94 -0.99 -10.72
CA GLY A 172 2.98 -0.74 -9.74
C GLY A 172 2.70 0.51 -8.88
N PHE A 173 2.74 0.34 -7.57
CA PHE A 173 2.62 1.41 -6.56
C PHE A 173 3.54 1.14 -5.36
N PRO A 174 4.85 0.92 -5.58
CA PRO A 174 5.78 0.70 -4.48
C PRO A 174 5.76 1.90 -3.53
N GLY A 175 5.80 1.64 -2.22
CA GLY A 175 5.81 2.68 -1.19
C GLY A 175 4.51 3.49 -1.07
N THR A 176 3.44 3.13 -1.78
CA THR A 176 2.19 3.90 -1.83
C THR A 176 0.95 3.06 -1.50
N PRO A 177 0.06 3.56 -0.62
CA PRO A 177 -1.24 2.94 -0.41
C PRO A 177 -2.14 3.17 -1.62
N VAL A 178 -2.88 2.14 -2.03
CA VAL A 178 -3.87 2.22 -3.12
C VAL A 178 -5.26 2.14 -2.51
N GLN A 179 -6.12 3.13 -2.79
CA GLN A 179 -7.49 3.13 -2.30
C GLN A 179 -8.46 2.69 -3.39
N VAL A 180 -9.20 1.61 -3.15
CA VAL A 180 -10.25 1.13 -4.06
C VAL A 180 -11.63 1.31 -3.42
N ALA A 181 -12.43 2.21 -3.99
CA ALA A 181 -13.82 2.41 -3.62
C ALA A 181 -14.76 1.84 -4.68
N VAL A 182 -15.83 1.18 -4.25
CA VAL A 182 -16.89 0.69 -5.14
C VAL A 182 -18.15 1.51 -4.93
N ARG A 183 -18.70 2.06 -6.01
CA ARG A 183 -20.00 2.71 -6.02
C ARG A 183 -20.98 1.86 -6.82
N VAL A 184 -22.07 1.46 -6.17
CA VAL A 184 -23.18 0.81 -6.85
C VAL A 184 -24.00 1.90 -7.53
N ARG A 185 -24.24 1.76 -8.83
CA ARG A 185 -25.12 2.68 -9.55
C ARG A 185 -26.55 2.35 -9.17
N ASP A 186 -27.27 3.33 -8.64
CA ASP A 186 -28.71 3.20 -8.43
C ASP A 186 -29.40 2.96 -9.79
N ARG A 187 -30.28 1.97 -9.82
CA ARG A 187 -31.16 1.76 -10.97
C ARG A 187 -32.24 2.84 -10.88
N GLU A 188 -32.08 3.91 -11.65
CA GLU A 188 -33.24 4.66 -12.15
C GLU A 188 -34.08 3.76 -13.07
#